data_AF-A0A2D9K1D9-F1
#
_entry.id   AF-A0A2D9K1D9-F1
#
_cell.length_a   1.000
_cell.length_b   1.000
_cell.length_c   1.000
_cell.angle_alpha   90.00
_cell.angle_beta   90.00
_cell.angle_gamma   90.00
#
_symmetry.space_group_name_H-M   'P 1'
#
loop_
_entity.id
_entity.type
_entity.pdbx_description
1 polymer ?
#
loop_
_entity_poly.entity_id
_entity_poly.type
_entity_poly.pdbx_seq_one_letter_code
_entity_poly.pdbx_strand_id
1 'polypeptide(L)'
;MKNTQTRDKSSAFTLIELLTVITILSILMGMAMAIISFAQGKAAEDKTRGAMSAIKAGLERYKVRNGEYPEPMENNGSGTSGAIALYQALLDDGDDEIFGGPNEP
;
A
#
# COMPACT_ATOMS: atom_id res chain seq x y z
N MET A 1 -68.30 1.05 -31.94
CA MET A 1 -66.84 1.23 -31.97
C MET A 1 -66.24 0.27 -30.95
N LYS A 2 -65.49 -0.76 -31.39
CA LYS A 2 -64.90 -1.78 -30.50
C LYS A 2 -63.47 -1.37 -30.17
N ASN A 3 -63.22 -1.02 -28.91
CA ASN A 3 -61.90 -0.60 -28.43
C ASN A 3 -61.11 -1.83 -27.96
N THR A 4 -60.27 -2.37 -28.83
CA THR A 4 -59.39 -3.51 -28.54
C THR A 4 -58.12 -3.02 -27.85
N GLN A 5 -58.14 -3.03 -26.51
CA GLN A 5 -56.95 -2.83 -25.69
C GLN A 5 -56.12 -4.13 -25.66
N THR A 6 -55.00 -4.15 -26.37
CA THR A 6 -54.01 -5.22 -26.31
C THR A 6 -53.26 -5.12 -24.99
N ARG A 7 -53.58 -6.01 -24.04
CA ARG A 7 -52.79 -6.16 -22.80
C ARG A 7 -51.44 -6.77 -23.17
N ASP A 8 -50.41 -5.95 -23.20
CA ASP A 8 -49.04 -6.42 -23.21
C ASP A 8 -48.79 -7.20 -21.90
N LYS A 9 -48.55 -8.51 -22.00
CA LYS A 9 -48.19 -9.34 -20.85
C LYS A 9 -46.71 -9.09 -20.56
N SER A 10 -46.42 -8.04 -19.80
CA SER A 10 -45.13 -7.87 -19.17
C SER A 10 -44.89 -9.06 -18.21
N SER A 11 -43.88 -9.87 -18.50
CA SER A 11 -43.47 -10.98 -17.65
C SER A 11 -42.87 -10.44 -16.36
N ALA A 12 -43.49 -10.74 -15.21
CA ALA A 12 -42.91 -10.47 -13.91
C ALA A 12 -41.92 -11.58 -13.53
N PHE A 13 -40.82 -11.21 -12.87
CA PHE A 13 -39.85 -12.14 -12.30
C PHE A 13 -40.52 -13.04 -11.24
N THR A 14 -40.07 -14.29 -11.15
CA THR A 14 -40.61 -15.24 -10.18
C THR A 14 -39.86 -15.16 -8.84
N LEU A 15 -40.51 -15.54 -7.74
CA LEU A 15 -39.84 -15.61 -6.43
C LEU A 15 -38.66 -16.58 -6.42
N ILE A 16 -38.77 -17.69 -7.17
CA ILE A 16 -37.69 -18.68 -7.24
C ILE A 16 -36.47 -18.11 -7.97
N GLU A 17 -36.68 -17.24 -8.96
CA GLU A 17 -35.60 -16.58 -9.68
C GLU A 17 -34.86 -15.55 -8.81
N LEU A 18 -35.57 -14.82 -7.95
CA LEU A 18 -34.91 -13.97 -6.96
C LEU A 18 -34.13 -14.80 -5.92
N LEU A 19 -34.70 -15.93 -5.48
CA LEU A 19 -34.08 -16.81 -4.50
C LEU A 19 -32.78 -17.45 -5.03
N THR A 20 -32.78 -17.93 -6.28
CA THR A 20 -31.58 -18.51 -6.90
C THR A 20 -30.49 -17.47 -7.07
N VAL A 21 -30.83 -16.22 -7.45
CA VAL A 21 -29.85 -15.13 -7.60
C VAL A 21 -29.18 -14.81 -6.27
N ILE A 22 -29.93 -14.60 -5.18
CA ILE A 22 -29.32 -14.30 -3.87
C ILE A 22 -28.51 -15.47 -3.32
N THR A 23 -28.89 -16.71 -3.67
CA THR A 23 -28.14 -17.91 -3.29
C THR A 23 -26.79 -17.97 -4.00
N ILE A 24 -26.75 -17.65 -5.30
CA ILE A 24 -25.49 -17.59 -6.04
C ILE A 24 -24.63 -16.42 -5.53
N LEU A 25 -25.23 -15.26 -5.26
CA LEU A 25 -24.52 -14.09 -4.74
C LEU A 25 -23.89 -14.35 -3.37
N SER A 26 -24.56 -15.07 -2.47
CA SER A 26 -24.01 -15.37 -1.14
C SER A 26 -22.81 -16.32 -1.22
N ILE A 27 -22.84 -17.31 -2.10
CA ILE A 27 -21.70 -18.22 -2.35
C ILE A 27 -20.50 -17.43 -2.89
N LEU A 28 -20.73 -16.57 -3.89
CA LEU A 28 -19.67 -15.74 -4.47
C LEU A 28 -19.09 -14.76 -3.44
N MET A 29 -19.94 -14.14 -2.61
CA MET A 29 -19.49 -13.25 -1.54
C MET A 29 -18.62 -13.97 -0.52
N GLY A 30 -19.01 -15.18 -0.09
CA GLY A 30 -18.22 -15.98 0.85
C GLY A 30 -16.81 -16.29 0.33
N MET A 31 -16.69 -16.68 -0.94
CA MET A 31 -15.39 -16.92 -1.58
C MET A 31 -14.57 -15.64 -1.75
N ALA A 32 -15.21 -14.54 -2.15
CA ALA A 32 -14.53 -13.26 -2.37
C ALA A 32 -13.88 -12.73 -1.09
N MET A 33 -14.56 -12.83 0.06
CA MET A 33 -14.02 -12.35 1.34
C MET A 33 -12.72 -13.07 1.73
N ALA A 34 -12.63 -14.39 1.52
CA ALA A 34 -11.43 -15.16 1.83
C ALA A 34 -10.22 -14.77 0.96
N ILE A 35 -10.45 -14.43 -0.32
CA ILE A 35 -9.39 -14.01 -1.23
C ILE A 35 -8.86 -12.62 -0.85
N ILE A 36 -9.77 -11.70 -0.48
CA ILE A 36 -9.41 -10.32 -0.13
C ILE A 36 -8.50 -10.29 1.10
N SER A 37 -8.80 -11.06 2.16
CA SER A 37 -7.98 -11.06 3.38
C SER A 37 -6.55 -11.54 3.12
N PHE A 38 -6.39 -12.60 2.32
CA PHE A 38 -5.09 -13.09 1.89
C PHE A 38 -4.33 -12.06 1.04
N ALA A 39 -5.02 -11.46 0.05
CA ALA A 39 -4.42 -10.45 -0.82
C ALA A 39 -3.98 -9.20 -0.05
N GLN A 40 -4.72 -8.77 0.98
CA GLN A 40 -4.34 -7.65 1.84
C GLN A 40 -3.05 -7.93 2.62
N GLY A 41 -2.91 -9.13 3.19
CA GLY A 41 -1.68 -9.53 3.87
C GLY A 41 -0.48 -9.52 2.93
N LYS A 42 -0.65 -10.08 1.72
CA LYS A 42 0.39 -10.08 0.68
C LYS A 42 0.75 -8.65 0.24
N ALA A 43 -0.24 -7.79 0.03
CA ALA A 43 -0.03 -6.41 -0.36
C ALA A 43 0.71 -5.59 0.71
N ALA A 44 0.44 -5.84 2.00
CA ALA A 44 1.17 -5.20 3.10
C ALA A 44 2.64 -5.63 3.15
N GLU A 45 2.91 -6.92 2.94
CA GLU A 45 4.26 -7.46 2.82
C GLU A 45 5.01 -6.84 1.64
N ASP A 46 4.39 -6.82 0.46
CA ASP A 46 5.00 -6.28 -0.76
C ASP A 46 5.21 -4.76 -0.67
N LYS A 47 4.30 -4.03 -0.01
CA LYS A 47 4.49 -2.60 0.32
C LYS A 47 5.72 -2.39 1.20
N THR A 48 5.91 -3.23 2.21
CA THR A 48 7.07 -3.15 3.11
C THR A 48 8.36 -3.45 2.37
N ARG A 49 8.37 -4.49 1.53
CA ARG A 49 9.51 -4.81 0.65
C ARG A 49 9.83 -3.66 -0.30
N GLY A 50 8.82 -3.03 -0.89
CA GLY A 50 8.99 -1.86 -1.76
C GLY A 50 9.61 -0.68 -1.03
N ALA A 51 9.13 -0.37 0.18
CA ALA A 51 9.71 0.68 1.02
C ALA A 51 11.17 0.39 1.39
N MET A 52 11.50 -0.84 1.79
CA MET A 52 12.88 -1.24 2.08
C MET A 52 13.78 -1.13 0.85
N SER A 53 13.29 -1.52 -0.33
CA SER A 53 14.04 -1.38 -1.58
C SER A 53 14.30 0.09 -1.93
N ALA A 54 13.34 0.97 -1.69
CA ALA A 54 13.50 2.41 -1.90
C ALA A 54 14.54 3.02 -0.95
N ILE A 55 14.47 2.66 0.34
CA ILE A 55 15.45 3.09 1.35
C ILE A 55 16.86 2.61 0.97
N LYS A 56 17.00 1.32 0.63
CA LYS A 56 18.28 0.75 0.19
C LYS A 56 18.87 1.51 -1.00
N ALA A 57 18.06 1.78 -2.02
CA ALA A 57 18.52 2.52 -3.19
C ALA A 57 18.94 3.96 -2.85
N GLY A 58 18.24 4.62 -1.93
CA GLY A 58 18.64 5.95 -1.44
C GLY A 58 19.98 5.91 -0.69
N LEU A 59 20.18 4.94 0.19
CA LEU A 59 21.44 4.76 0.92
C LEU A 59 22.62 4.40 0.02
N GLU A 60 22.40 3.57 -1.00
CA GLU A 60 23.43 3.27 -2.01
C GLU A 60 23.86 4.54 -2.76
N ARG A 61 22.92 5.43 -3.09
CA ARG A 61 23.23 6.74 -3.71
C ARG A 61 24.03 7.65 -2.78
N TYR A 62 23.65 7.71 -1.51
CA TYR A 62 24.40 8.45 -0.48
C TYR A 62 25.84 7.94 -0.40
N LYS A 63 26.03 6.62 -0.31
CA LYS A 63 27.35 5.99 -0.24
C LYS A 63 28.20 6.28 -1.48
N VAL A 64 27.61 6.27 -2.68
CA VAL A 64 28.35 6.61 -3.91
C VAL A 64 28.88 8.04 -3.86
N ARG A 65 28.16 8.96 -3.24
CA ARG A 65 28.58 10.37 -3.09
C ARG A 65 29.58 10.58 -1.96
N ASN A 66 29.34 9.99 -0.79
CA ASN A 66 30.04 10.31 0.44
C ASN A 66 31.04 9.21 0.88
N GLY A 67 31.15 8.12 0.13
CA GLY A 67 32.10 7.02 0.36
C GLY A 67 31.62 5.98 1.39
N GLU A 68 30.88 6.44 2.41
CA GLU A 68 30.36 5.61 3.51
C GLU A 68 28.84 5.72 3.62
N TYR A 69 28.21 4.81 4.38
CA TYR A 69 26.80 4.93 4.74
C TYR A 69 26.60 6.01 5.81
N PRO A 70 25.41 6.62 5.90
CA PRO A 70 25.15 7.66 6.89
C PRO A 70 25.17 7.08 8.30
N GLU A 71 26.10 7.56 9.13
CA GLU A 71 26.18 7.23 10.54
C GLU A 71 25.74 8.45 11.37
N PRO A 72 24.84 8.27 12.36
CA PRO A 72 24.42 9.38 13.19
C PRO A 72 25.58 9.91 14.03
N MET A 73 25.73 11.23 14.07
CA MET A 73 26.85 11.88 14.77
C MET A 73 26.86 11.60 16.28
N GLU A 74 25.67 11.43 16.87
CA GLU A 74 25.50 11.05 18.27
C GLU A 74 24.58 9.83 18.37
N ASN A 75 24.91 8.87 19.21
CA ASN A 75 24.04 7.73 19.51
C ASN A 75 23.67 7.71 20.99
N ASN A 76 22.61 8.44 21.33
CA ASN A 76 22.07 8.51 22.69
C ASN A 76 21.13 7.34 23.05
N GLY A 77 21.09 6.27 22.25
CA GLY A 77 20.20 5.12 22.46
C GLY A 77 18.71 5.39 22.25
N SER A 78 18.31 6.64 22.00
CA SER A 78 16.92 7.07 21.75
C SER A 78 16.41 6.70 20.34
N GLY A 79 17.29 6.27 19.42
CA GLY A 79 16.94 5.99 18.02
C GLY A 79 16.65 7.23 17.15
N THR A 80 16.35 8.37 17.77
CA THR A 80 16.05 9.65 17.11
C THR A 80 17.19 10.11 16.21
N SER A 81 18.44 10.08 16.69
CA SER A 81 19.60 10.50 15.91
C SER A 81 19.79 9.67 14.65
N GLY A 82 19.59 8.35 14.73
CA GLY A 82 19.62 7.46 13.57
C GLY A 82 18.50 7.75 12.57
N ALA A 83 17.31 8.12 13.04
CA ALA A 83 16.20 8.51 12.17
C ALA A 83 16.47 9.85 11.45
N ILE A 84 17.07 10.82 12.15
CA ILE A 84 17.45 12.11 11.57
C ILE A 84 18.55 11.93 10.51
N ALA A 85 19.59 11.15 10.80
CA ALA A 85 20.65 10.83 9.85
C ALA A 85 20.11 10.13 8.58
N LEU A 86 19.17 9.18 8.74
CA LEU A 86 18.51 8.54 7.60
C LEU A 86 17.64 9.51 6.80
N TYR A 87 16.91 10.41 7.47
CA TYR A 87 16.09 11.44 6.81
C TYR A 87 16.96 12.34 5.93
N GLN A 88 18.05 12.87 6.49
CA GLN A 88 19.01 13.71 5.79
C GLN A 88 19.65 12.97 4.60
N ALA A 89 20.09 11.73 4.81
CA ALA A 89 20.73 10.94 3.77
C ALA A 89 19.80 10.59 2.59
N LEU A 90 18.49 10.43 2.84
CA LEU A 90 17.51 10.09 1.81
C LEU A 90 16.97 11.32 1.07
N LEU A 91 16.86 12.46 1.76
CA LEU A 91 16.30 13.69 1.20
C LEU A 91 17.34 14.67 0.69
N ASP A 92 18.62 14.42 0.97
CA ASP A 92 19.71 15.34 0.66
C ASP A 92 19.52 16.72 1.29
N ASP A 93 18.87 16.76 2.44
CA ASP A 93 18.42 17.97 3.15
C ASP A 93 19.48 18.46 4.16
N GLY A 94 20.74 18.44 3.74
CA GLY A 94 21.91 18.66 4.61
C GLY A 94 22.45 17.39 5.25
N ASP A 95 23.56 17.53 5.97
CA ASP A 95 24.40 16.45 6.49
C ASP A 95 24.92 16.70 7.92
N ASP A 96 24.43 17.76 8.57
CA ASP A 96 24.87 18.27 9.88
C ASP A 96 24.75 17.26 11.04
N GLU A 97 23.92 16.23 10.88
CA GLU A 97 23.67 15.18 11.88
C GLU A 97 24.27 13.83 11.45
N ILE A 98 25.05 13.82 10.36
CA ILE A 98 25.72 12.65 9.81
C ILE A 98 27.23 12.82 9.96
N PHE A 99 27.87 11.82 10.57
CA PHE A 99 29.31 11.79 10.73
C PHE A 99 30.04 11.79 9.36
N GLY A 100 31.04 12.65 9.20
CA GLY A 100 31.83 12.82 7.98
C GLY A 100 31.18 13.67 6.88
N GLY A 101 30.14 14.43 7.19
CA GLY A 101 29.46 15.31 6.24
C GLY A 101 30.31 16.51 5.77
N PRO A 102 30.19 16.97 4.51
CA PRO A 102 30.85 18.20 4.01
C PRO A 102 30.63 19.48 4.85
N ASN A 103 29.61 19.56 5.70
CA ASN A 103 29.33 20.72 6.56
C ASN A 103 29.72 20.52 8.04
N GLU A 104 30.52 19.51 8.38
CA GLU A 104 31.15 19.41 9.71
C GLU A 104 32.07 20.63 9.97
N PRO A 105 32.10 21.20 11.20
CA PRO A 105 33.25 21.99 11.63
C PRO A 105 34.52 21.13 11.84
#